data_AF-A0A3C1D408-F1
#
_entry.id   AF-A0A3C1D408-F1
#
_cell.length_a   1.000
_cell.length_b   1.000
_cell.length_c   1.000
_cell.angle_alpha   90.00
_cell.angle_beta   90.00
_cell.angle_gamma   90.00
#
_symmetry.space_group_name_H-M   'P 1'
#
loop_
_entity.id
_entity.type
_entity.pdbx_description
1 polymer ?
#
loop_
_entity_poly.entity_id
_entity_poly.type
_entity_poly.pdbx_seq_one_letter_code
_entity_poly.pdbx_strand_id
1 'polypeptide(L)'
;MPDKARGIDPRGPRFAAAITSVLLLVDVFLGLTGATVAAFVLLVAIALLFLWGVVSPRTAPWGALYRGLIQPRLAPPSELEDPRPPRFAQGVGLFVAAIGILLFVVGVPWGVPAAAAAAFVAA
;
A
#
# COMPACT_ATOMS: atom_id res chain seq x y z
N MET A 1 20.10 19.05 -16.85
CA MET A 1 20.35 17.78 -16.12
C MET A 1 19.00 17.27 -15.66
N PRO A 2 18.57 16.05 -16.01
CA PRO A 2 17.34 15.50 -15.42
C PRO A 2 17.54 15.47 -13.90
N ASP A 3 16.61 16.08 -13.16
CA ASP A 3 16.65 16.17 -11.70
C ASP A 3 16.96 14.80 -11.10
N LYS A 4 18.14 14.68 -10.48
CA LYS A 4 18.48 13.54 -9.64
C LYS A 4 17.53 13.63 -8.46
N ALA A 5 16.40 12.93 -8.52
CA ALA A 5 15.52 12.80 -7.38
C ALA A 5 16.41 12.38 -6.19
N ARG A 6 16.44 13.20 -5.12
CA ARG A 6 17.16 12.84 -3.89
C ARG A 6 16.71 11.42 -3.51
N GLY A 7 17.65 10.48 -3.57
CA GLY A 7 17.36 9.08 -3.31
C GLY A 7 16.75 8.89 -1.93
N ILE A 8 15.97 7.84 -1.77
CA ILE A 8 15.26 7.53 -0.53
C ILE A 8 15.87 6.31 0.14
N ASP A 9 15.69 6.22 1.46
CA ASP A 9 16.04 5.01 2.19
C ASP A 9 15.13 3.85 1.74
N PRO A 10 15.66 2.75 1.16
CA PRO A 10 14.86 1.63 0.65
C PRO A 10 14.06 0.93 1.75
N ARG A 11 14.46 1.06 3.02
CA ARG A 11 13.78 0.45 4.15
C ARG A 11 12.42 1.11 4.43
N GLY A 12 12.24 2.37 4.04
CA GLY A 12 10.97 3.10 4.21
C GLY A 12 9.82 2.51 3.39
N PRO A 13 9.94 2.41 2.06
CA PRO A 13 8.96 1.72 1.22
C PRO A 13 8.68 0.28 1.66
N ARG A 14 9.72 -0.48 2.03
CA ARG A 14 9.58 -1.87 2.50
C ARG A 14 8.78 -1.96 3.81
N PHE A 15 9.01 -1.04 4.75
CA PHE A 15 8.24 -0.95 5.98
C PHE A 15 6.76 -0.65 5.71
N ALA A 16 6.48 0.29 4.81
CA ALA A 16 5.12 0.61 4.41
C ALA A 16 4.43 -0.56 3.69
N ALA A 17 5.16 -1.26 2.82
CA ALA A 17 4.69 -2.46 2.14
C ALA A 17 4.33 -3.55 3.15
N ALA A 18 5.22 -3.86 4.12
CA ALA A 18 4.96 -4.87 5.14
C ALA A 18 3.66 -4.61 5.95
N ILE A 19 3.42 -3.36 6.37
CA ILE A 19 2.15 -3.00 7.04
C ILE A 19 0.98 -3.20 6.09
N THR A 20 1.10 -2.76 4.85
CA THR A 20 0.03 -2.87 3.85
C THR A 20 -0.28 -4.33 3.51
N SER A 21 0.72 -5.20 3.41
CA SER A 21 0.53 -6.64 3.21
C SER A 21 -0.20 -7.28 4.39
N VAL A 22 0.08 -6.87 5.63
CA VAL A 22 -0.70 -7.33 6.80
C VAL A 22 -2.17 -6.88 6.69
N LEU A 23 -2.42 -5.61 6.33
CA LEU A 23 -3.79 -5.12 6.15
C LEU A 23 -4.54 -5.86 5.04
N LEU A 24 -3.88 -6.12 3.91
CA LEU A 24 -4.45 -6.88 2.80
C LEU A 24 -4.72 -8.35 3.18
N LEU A 25 -3.85 -8.96 3.98
CA LEU A 25 -4.08 -10.32 4.49
C LEU A 25 -5.30 -10.35 5.42
N VAL A 26 -5.46 -9.34 6.28
CA VAL A 26 -6.66 -9.17 7.13
C VAL A 26 -7.90 -8.98 6.26
N ASP A 27 -7.82 -8.18 5.20
CA ASP A 27 -8.92 -7.97 4.24
C ASP A 27 -9.37 -9.28 3.59
N VAL A 28 -8.43 -10.07 3.09
CA VAL A 28 -8.68 -11.40 2.53
C VAL A 28 -9.37 -12.29 3.56
N PHE A 29 -8.84 -12.34 4.79
CA PHE A 29 -9.45 -13.13 5.87
C PHE A 29 -10.89 -12.72 6.17
N LEU A 30 -11.17 -11.41 6.26
CA LEU A 30 -12.52 -10.89 6.49
C LEU A 30 -13.45 -11.23 5.33
N GLY A 31 -12.98 -11.11 4.09
CA GLY A 31 -13.75 -11.45 2.89
C GLY A 31 -14.08 -12.94 2.81
N LEU A 32 -13.13 -13.81 3.16
CA LEU A 32 -13.32 -15.27 3.16
C LEU A 32 -14.19 -15.78 4.32
N THR A 33 -14.26 -15.05 5.43
CA THR A 33 -15.07 -15.44 6.60
C THR A 33 -16.49 -14.85 6.61
N GLY A 34 -16.89 -14.17 5.52
CA GLY A 34 -18.23 -13.62 5.36
C GLY A 34 -18.43 -12.23 5.97
N ALA A 35 -17.38 -11.61 6.52
CA ALA A 35 -17.40 -10.22 6.99
C ALA A 35 -17.26 -9.22 5.82
N THR A 36 -18.13 -9.35 4.82
CA THR A 36 -18.01 -8.68 3.51
C THR A 36 -17.97 -7.16 3.60
N VAL A 37 -18.80 -6.56 4.46
CA VAL A 37 -18.83 -5.11 4.67
C VAL A 37 -17.54 -4.62 5.33
N ALA A 38 -17.01 -5.37 6.30
CA ALA A 38 -15.75 -5.01 6.98
C ALA A 38 -14.56 -5.09 6.02
N ALA A 39 -14.50 -6.15 5.20
CA ALA A 39 -13.51 -6.27 4.13
C ALA A 39 -13.63 -5.12 3.14
N PHE A 40 -14.84 -4.81 2.65
CA PHE A 40 -15.03 -3.69 1.74
C PHE A 40 -14.53 -2.35 2.31
N VAL A 41 -14.88 -2.04 3.56
CA VAL A 41 -14.42 -0.81 4.23
C VAL A 41 -12.90 -0.79 4.39
N LEU A 42 -12.29 -1.93 4.73
CA LEU A 42 -10.84 -2.05 4.85
C LEU A 42 -10.15 -1.86 3.49
N LEU A 43 -10.64 -2.48 2.42
CA LEU A 43 -10.09 -2.29 1.07
C LEU A 43 -10.19 -0.84 0.62
N VAL A 44 -11.29 -0.13 0.93
CA VAL A 44 -11.41 1.32 0.68
C VAL A 44 -10.35 2.09 1.45
N ALA A 45 -10.13 1.79 2.73
CA ALA A 45 -9.07 2.44 3.51
C ALA A 45 -7.68 2.18 2.92
N ILE A 46 -7.39 0.95 2.49
CA ILE A 46 -6.13 0.58 1.82
C ILE A 46 -5.97 1.32 0.49
N ALA A 47 -7.04 1.44 -0.32
CA ALA A 47 -7.02 2.23 -1.55
C ALA A 47 -6.69 3.71 -1.27
N LEU A 48 -7.24 4.29 -0.21
CA LEU A 48 -6.90 5.65 0.21
C LEU A 48 -5.43 5.78 0.65
N LEU A 49 -4.87 4.76 1.31
CA LEU A 49 -3.44 4.72 1.66
C LEU A 49 -2.55 4.66 0.40
N PHE A 50 -2.91 3.84 -0.60
CA PHE A 50 -2.23 3.80 -1.88
C PHE A 50 -2.31 5.14 -2.61
N LEU A 51 -3.51 5.75 -2.67
CA LEU A 51 -3.72 7.07 -3.26
C LEU A 51 -2.84 8.13 -2.59
N TRP A 52 -2.77 8.12 -1.25
CA TRP A 52 -1.89 9.02 -0.50
C TRP A 52 -0.42 8.77 -0.86
N GLY A 53 0.01 7.51 -0.95
CA GLY A 53 1.34 7.12 -1.41
C GLY A 53 1.67 7.64 -2.81
N VAL A 54 0.71 7.67 -3.73
CA VAL A 54 0.88 8.19 -5.10
C VAL A 54 0.93 9.71 -5.14
N VAL A 55 0.02 10.39 -4.44
CA VAL A 55 -0.18 11.84 -4.52
C VAL A 55 0.78 12.61 -3.62
N SER A 56 1.04 12.09 -2.41
CA SER A 56 1.88 12.74 -1.40
C SER A 56 2.73 11.72 -0.63
N PRO A 57 3.70 11.06 -1.30
CA PRO A 57 4.54 10.01 -0.69
C PRO A 57 5.33 10.48 0.53
N ARG A 58 5.67 11.77 0.58
CA ARG A 58 6.37 12.36 1.73
C ARG A 58 5.50 12.43 2.98
N THR A 59 4.17 12.53 2.87
CA THR A 59 3.28 12.63 4.04
C THR A 59 2.50 11.34 4.31
N ALA A 60 2.61 10.35 3.43
CA ALA A 60 1.98 9.05 3.60
C ALA A 60 2.30 8.45 4.98
N PRO A 61 1.29 7.92 5.70
CA PRO A 61 1.35 7.69 7.14
C PRO A 61 2.45 6.70 7.54
N TRP A 62 2.59 5.59 6.82
CA TRP A 62 3.63 4.59 7.12
C TRP A 62 5.04 5.10 6.85
N GLY A 63 5.21 5.90 5.79
CA GLY A 63 6.48 6.57 5.52
C GLY A 63 6.83 7.61 6.59
N ALA A 64 5.85 8.38 7.06
CA ALA A 64 6.02 9.33 8.14
C ALA A 64 6.37 8.63 9.47
N LEU A 65 5.69 7.53 9.77
CA LEU A 65 5.96 6.69 10.94
C LEU A 65 7.39 6.12 10.90
N TYR A 66 7.81 5.56 9.76
CA TYR A 66 9.15 5.06 9.57
C TYR A 66 10.20 6.15 9.83
N ARG A 67 10.07 7.31 9.19
CA ARG A 67 11.03 8.41 9.34
C ARG A 67 11.05 9.03 10.75
N GLY A 68 9.90 9.06 11.42
CA GLY A 68 9.78 9.66 12.74
C GLY A 68 10.26 8.75 13.87
N LEU A 69 9.95 7.46 13.80
CA LEU A 69 10.15 6.54 14.94
C LEU A 69 11.23 5.47 14.71
N ILE A 70 11.44 5.06 13.45
CA ILE A 70 12.31 3.92 13.12
C ILE A 70 13.65 4.39 12.58
N GLN A 71 13.63 5.23 11.55
CA GLN A 71 14.84 5.73 10.89
C GLN A 71 15.86 6.35 11.84
N PRO A 72 15.48 7.16 12.86
CA PRO A 72 16.46 7.76 13.77
C PRO A 72 17.21 6.73 14.65
N ARG A 73 16.69 5.51 14.75
CA ARG A 73 17.28 4.41 15.54
C ARG A 73 18.17 3.50 14.70
N LEU A 74 18.26 3.74 13.39
CA LEU A 74 19.03 2.94 12.45
C LEU A 74 20.30 3.68 12.03
N ALA A 75 21.34 2.90 11.71
CA ALA A 75 22.49 3.45 10.99
C ALA A 75 22.05 4.01 9.62
N PRO A 76 22.79 5.00 9.07
CA PRO A 76 22.55 5.53 7.73
C PRO A 76 22.48 4.41 6.69
N PRO A 77 21.59 4.51 5.68
CA PRO A 77 21.52 3.50 4.62
C PRO A 77 22.80 3.51 3.79
N SER A 78 23.28 2.31 3.42
CA SER A 78 24.46 2.14 2.56
C SER A 78 24.20 2.55 1.12
N GLU A 79 22.94 2.44 0.66
CA GLU A 79 22.48 2.75 -0.68
C GLU A 79 21.15 3.49 -0.64
N LEU A 80 20.94 4.39 -1.59
CA LEU A 80 19.68 5.11 -1.75
C LEU A 80 18.96 4.63 -3.02
N GLU A 81 17.65 4.44 -2.90
CA GLU A 81 16.78 3.99 -3.99
C GLU A 81 16.16 5.19 -4.72
N ASP A 82 15.90 5.05 -6.03
CA ASP A 82 15.08 6.02 -6.77
C ASP A 82 13.65 6.00 -6.18
N PRO A 83 13.01 7.14 -5.89
CA PRO A 83 11.63 7.16 -5.41
C PRO A 83 10.56 6.73 -6.45
N ARG A 84 10.89 6.61 -7.74
CA ARG A 84 9.91 6.32 -8.81
C ARG A 84 9.33 4.90 -8.73
N PRO A 85 10.11 3.80 -8.58
CA PRO A 85 9.55 2.45 -8.55
C PRO A 85 8.58 2.23 -7.37
N PRO A 86 8.87 2.66 -6.12
CA PRO A 86 7.88 2.59 -5.06
C PRO A 86 6.59 3.34 -5.36
N ARG A 87 6.68 4.53 -5.98
CA ARG A 87 5.48 5.30 -6.37
C ARG A 87 4.68 4.60 -7.47
N PHE A 88 5.35 3.94 -8.41
CA PHE A 88 4.69 3.11 -9.42
C PHE A 88 3.95 1.94 -8.78
N ALA A 89 4.59 1.22 -7.85
CA ALA A 89 3.95 0.12 -7.12
C ALA A 89 2.70 0.57 -6.35
N GLN A 90 2.72 1.76 -5.73
CA GLN A 90 1.53 2.34 -5.07
C GLN A 90 0.39 2.58 -6.07
N GLY A 91 0.71 3.02 -7.30
CA GLY A 91 -0.29 3.19 -8.37
C GLY A 91 -0.90 1.89 -8.84
N VAL A 92 -0.10 0.82 -8.95
CA VAL A 92 -0.60 -0.53 -9.27
C VAL A 92 -1.51 -1.05 -8.16
N GLY A 93 -1.11 -0.90 -6.89
CA GLY A 93 -1.93 -1.27 -5.74
C GLY A 93 -3.27 -0.53 -5.71
N LEU A 94 -3.26 0.78 -5.98
CA LEU A 94 -4.48 1.59 -6.10
C LEU A 94 -5.40 1.07 -7.20
N PHE A 95 -4.86 0.77 -8.38
CA PHE A 95 -5.63 0.27 -9.51
C PHE A 95 -6.33 -1.05 -9.18
N VAL A 96 -5.60 -2.00 -8.59
CA VAL A 96 -6.14 -3.31 -8.20
C VAL A 96 -7.21 -3.16 -7.12
N ALA A 97 -6.95 -2.36 -6.08
CA ALA A 97 -7.93 -2.11 -5.01
C ALA A 97 -9.20 -1.42 -5.55
N ALA A 98 -9.06 -0.48 -6.49
CA ALA A 98 -10.19 0.19 -7.14
C ALA A 98 -11.07 -0.79 -7.94
N ILE A 99 -10.46 -1.78 -8.61
CA ILE A 99 -11.21 -2.86 -9.27
C ILE A 99 -12.03 -3.64 -8.22
N GLY A 100 -11.43 -4.04 -7.10
CA GLY A 100 -12.14 -4.74 -6.02
C GLY A 100 -13.32 -3.95 -5.45
N ILE A 101 -13.13 -2.64 -5.25
CA ILE A 101 -14.18 -1.71 -4.82
C ILE A 101 -15.31 -1.64 -5.86
N LEU A 102 -14.97 -1.49 -7.15
CA LEU A 102 -15.96 -1.44 -8.22
C LEU A 102 -16.76 -2.74 -8.29
N LEU A 103 -16.08 -3.90 -8.24
CA LEU A 103 -16.71 -5.22 -8.25
C LEU A 103 -17.70 -5.38 -7.09
N PHE A 104 -17.35 -4.89 -5.89
CA PHE A 104 -18.28 -4.87 -4.77
C PHE A 104 -19.53 -4.02 -5.05
N VAL A 105 -19.34 -2.80 -5.56
CA VAL A 105 -20.43 -1.86 -5.86
C VAL A 105 -21.40 -2.42 -6.90
N VAL A 106 -20.90 -3.15 -7.90
CA VAL A 106 -21.76 -3.81 -8.91
C VAL A 106 -22.25 -5.20 -8.49
N GLY A 107 -22.00 -5.62 -7.24
CA GLY A 107 -22.56 -6.84 -6.66
C GLY A 107 -21.86 -8.14 -7.06
N VAL A 108 -20.61 -8.09 -7.54
CA VAL A 108 -19.83 -9.27 -7.91
C VAL A 108 -19.32 -9.99 -6.65
N PRO A 109 -19.74 -11.23 -6.38
CA PRO A 109 -19.26 -11.99 -5.23
C PRO A 109 -17.74 -12.18 -5.30
N TRP A 110 -17.09 -12.22 -4.13
CA TRP A 110 -15.64 -12.43 -3.98
C TRP A 110 -14.72 -11.36 -4.62
N GLY A 111 -15.26 -10.28 -5.19
CA GLY A 111 -14.46 -9.24 -5.84
C GLY A 111 -13.47 -8.54 -4.89
N VAL A 112 -13.90 -8.25 -3.66
CA VAL A 112 -13.05 -7.65 -2.61
C VAL A 112 -11.89 -8.58 -2.23
N PRO A 113 -12.11 -9.81 -1.72
CA PRO A 113 -11.01 -10.68 -1.32
C PRO A 113 -10.12 -11.10 -2.49
N ALA A 114 -10.65 -11.20 -3.71
CA ALA A 114 -9.83 -11.49 -4.90
C ALA A 114 -8.88 -10.34 -5.23
N ALA A 115 -9.37 -9.09 -5.22
CA ALA A 115 -8.54 -7.91 -5.44
C ALA A 115 -7.51 -7.72 -4.32
N ALA A 116 -7.92 -7.92 -3.06
CA ALA A 116 -7.02 -7.84 -1.91
C ALA A 116 -5.92 -8.90 -1.96
N ALA A 117 -6.24 -10.14 -2.36
CA ALA A 117 -5.26 -11.19 -2.55
C ALA A 117 -4.27 -10.86 -3.70
N ALA A 118 -4.76 -10.32 -4.82
CA ALA A 118 -3.90 -9.89 -5.91
C ALA A 118 -2.96 -8.75 -5.48
N ALA A 119 -3.48 -7.75 -4.76
CA ALA A 119 -2.67 -6.67 -4.21
C ALA A 119 -1.67 -7.18 -3.16
N PHE A 120 -2.03 -8.19 -2.35
CA PHE A 120 -1.15 -8.80 -1.35
C PHE A 120 0.05 -9.49 -2.00
N VAL A 121 -0.16 -10.25 -3.08
CA VAL A 121 0.92 -10.90 -3.83
C VAL A 121 1.86 -9.88 -4.47
N ALA A 122 1.36 -8.69 -4.79
CA ALA A 122 2.14 -7.60 -5.38
C ALA A 122 2.90 -6.74 -4.35
N ALA A 123 2.59 -6.86 -3.05
CA ALA A 123 3.09 -5.99 -1.98
C ALA A 123 4.29 -6.58 -1.25
#